data_AF-A0A937KJR4-F1
#
_entry.id   AF-A0A937KJR4-F1
#
_cell.length_a   1.000
_cell.length_b   1.000
_cell.length_c   1.000
_cell.angle_alpha   90.00
_cell.angle_beta   90.00
_cell.angle_gamma   90.00
#
_symmetry.space_group_name_H-M   'P 1'
#
loop_
_entity.id
_entity.type
_entity.pdbx_description
1 polymer ?
#
loop_
_entity_poly.entity_id
_entity_poly.type
_entity_poly.pdbx_seq_one_letter_code
_entity_poly.pdbx_strand_id
1 'polypeptide(L)'
;MKVTLRKRARANGKIALFLDYYPPIISPKTGLSTRWEYLEMYLYNPPRDEFEKKHNREVEMMARAIASERQLDRIAGRYGYQRSSEYDDFLEFYRQQMEKKSKETSNHGGWVASFKTFEMFVKGQCSFGELKPQLINDYKDFLLNKATRINSPLMRISDSSAYSYYNKLRACVREATAMGHVKQNPFDLVKGISQPETYREFLTKEELIRLANTSTPTEAMKNSCLFSALTGMRMGDIMSLT
;
A
#
# COMPACT_ATOMS: atom_id res chain seq x y z
N MET A 1 -1.38 -5.97 31.58
CA MET A 1 -1.98 -6.70 30.45
C MET A 1 -1.36 -8.08 30.41
N LYS A 2 -2.18 -9.14 30.35
CA LYS A 2 -1.73 -10.53 30.43
C LYS A 2 -2.38 -11.35 29.31
N VAL A 3 -1.58 -12.20 28.68
CA VAL A 3 -1.97 -13.25 27.74
C VAL A 3 -1.53 -14.56 28.38
N THR A 4 -2.47 -15.49 28.55
CA THR A 4 -2.18 -16.79 29.17
C THR A 4 -2.65 -17.89 28.23
N LEU A 5 -1.76 -18.82 27.88
CA LEU A 5 -2.14 -20.04 27.17
C LEU A 5 -2.98 -20.93 28.10
N ARG A 6 -4.16 -21.32 27.65
CA ARG A 6 -5.11 -22.19 28.36
C ARG A 6 -5.45 -23.40 27.50
N LYS A 7 -5.89 -24.46 28.19
CA LYS A 7 -6.27 -25.75 27.62
C LYS A 7 -7.75 -26.01 27.94
N ARG A 8 -8.54 -26.45 26.97
CA ARG A 8 -9.95 -26.84 27.17
C ARG A 8 -10.24 -28.19 26.53
N ALA A 9 -10.73 -29.14 27.30
CA ALA A 9 -11.20 -30.42 26.76
C ALA A 9 -12.44 -30.20 25.88
N ARG A 10 -12.50 -30.90 24.74
CA ARG A 10 -13.63 -30.91 23.81
C ARG A 10 -14.35 -32.26 23.87
N ALA A 11 -15.60 -32.27 23.42
CA ALA A 11 -16.43 -33.48 23.36
C ALA A 11 -15.83 -34.59 22.48
N ASN A 12 -14.97 -34.24 21.52
CA ASN A 12 -14.27 -35.20 20.65
C ASN A 12 -12.99 -35.80 21.28
N GLY A 13 -12.79 -35.65 22.59
CA GLY A 13 -11.64 -36.19 23.33
C GLY A 13 -10.33 -35.39 23.16
N LYS A 14 -10.29 -34.41 22.26
CA LYS A 14 -9.11 -33.55 22.05
C LYS A 14 -9.10 -32.38 23.03
N ILE A 15 -7.91 -31.85 23.32
CA ILE A 15 -7.75 -30.61 24.08
C ILE A 15 -7.50 -29.48 23.10
N ALA A 16 -8.34 -28.46 23.10
CA ALA A 16 -8.09 -27.23 22.34
C ALA A 16 -7.23 -26.25 23.11
N LEU A 17 -6.37 -25.55 22.38
CA LEU A 17 -5.53 -24.48 22.89
C LEU A 17 -6.13 -23.11 22.56
N PHE A 18 -6.14 -22.21 23.54
CA PHE A 18 -6.65 -20.86 23.38
C PHE A 18 -5.92 -19.89 24.29
N LEU A 19 -5.91 -18.62 23.91
CA LEU A 19 -5.32 -17.53 24.69
C LEU A 19 -6.40 -16.83 25.50
N ASP A 20 -6.09 -16.60 26.78
CA ASP A 20 -6.89 -15.82 27.73
C ASP A 20 -6.27 -14.43 27.90
N TYR A 21 -7.02 -13.39 27.50
CA TYR A 21 -6.61 -12.00 27.50
C TYR A 21 -7.18 -11.22 28.68
N TYR A 22 -6.33 -10.50 29.43
CA TYR A 22 -6.79 -9.53 30.43
C TYR A 22 -6.04 -8.18 30.36
N PRO A 23 -6.73 -7.05 30.09
CA PRO A 23 -8.15 -6.92 29.76
C PRO A 23 -8.53 -7.60 28.42
N PRO A 24 -9.83 -7.78 28.12
CA PRO A 24 -10.32 -8.35 26.86
C PRO A 24 -9.79 -7.62 25.60
N ILE A 25 -9.81 -8.31 24.46
CA ILE A 25 -9.44 -7.79 23.14
C ILE A 25 -10.68 -7.62 22.26
N ILE A 26 -10.60 -6.83 21.19
CA ILE A 26 -11.65 -6.80 20.17
C ILE A 26 -11.39 -7.95 19.19
N SER A 27 -12.39 -8.80 19.00
CA SER A 27 -12.34 -9.90 18.01
C SER A 27 -12.30 -9.31 16.60
N PRO A 28 -11.29 -9.60 15.78
CA PRO A 28 -11.26 -9.14 14.39
C PRO A 28 -12.38 -9.78 13.54
N LYS A 29 -12.87 -10.97 13.93
CA LYS A 29 -13.95 -11.67 13.21
C LYS A 29 -15.33 -11.07 13.48
N THR A 30 -15.58 -10.58 14.70
CA THR A 30 -16.93 -10.15 15.13
C THR A 30 -17.02 -8.67 15.51
N GLY A 31 -15.89 -7.98 15.67
CA GLY A 31 -15.84 -6.59 16.17
C GLY A 31 -16.20 -6.43 17.65
N LEU A 32 -16.54 -7.53 18.34
CA LEU A 32 -16.97 -7.51 19.74
C LEU A 32 -15.82 -7.81 20.70
N SER A 33 -15.92 -7.29 21.92
CA SER A 33 -14.98 -7.58 23.00
C SER A 33 -15.04 -9.07 23.38
N THR A 34 -13.88 -9.73 23.36
CA THR A 34 -13.70 -11.13 23.74
C THR A 34 -12.48 -11.28 24.63
N ARG A 35 -12.58 -12.20 25.59
CA ARG A 35 -11.46 -12.60 26.44
C ARG A 35 -10.63 -13.73 25.83
N TRP A 36 -11.14 -14.38 24.79
CA TRP A 36 -10.61 -15.64 24.28
C TRP A 36 -10.32 -15.60 22.79
N GLU A 37 -9.15 -16.12 22.41
CA GLU A 37 -8.75 -16.41 21.03
C GLU A 37 -8.39 -17.89 20.93
N TYR A 38 -9.16 -18.68 20.19
CA TYR A 38 -8.84 -20.09 19.94
C TYR A 38 -7.79 -20.19 18.84
N LEU A 39 -6.69 -20.90 19.11
CA LEU A 39 -5.56 -21.02 18.17
C LEU A 39 -5.81 -22.02 17.04
N GLU A 40 -7.01 -22.62 16.99
CA GLU A 40 -7.37 -23.72 16.08
C GLU A 40 -6.44 -24.95 16.15
N MET A 41 -5.58 -25.00 17.18
CA MET A 41 -4.68 -26.10 17.52
C MET A 41 -5.31 -27.04 18.54
N TYR A 42 -4.89 -28.30 18.51
CA TYR A 42 -5.32 -29.31 19.46
C TYR A 42 -4.21 -30.25 19.90
N LEU A 43 -4.39 -30.81 21.09
CA LEU A 43 -3.59 -31.89 21.64
C LEU A 43 -4.44 -33.17 21.71
N TYR A 44 -3.82 -34.31 21.43
CA TYR A 44 -4.39 -35.63 21.69
C TYR A 44 -4.43 -35.91 23.19
N ASN A 45 -5.53 -36.47 23.70
CA ASN A 45 -5.69 -36.77 25.12
C ASN A 45 -6.59 -38.01 25.36
N PRO A 46 -6.04 -39.14 25.86
CA PRO A 46 -4.62 -39.42 25.98
C PRO A 46 -3.95 -39.58 24.60
N PRO A 47 -2.66 -39.24 24.44
CA PRO A 47 -1.92 -39.60 23.22
C PRO A 47 -1.70 -41.12 23.16
N ARG A 48 -1.96 -41.71 21.99
CA ARG A 48 -1.97 -43.16 21.75
C ARG A 48 -0.60 -43.73 21.38
N ASP A 49 0.22 -42.97 20.66
CA ASP A 49 1.52 -43.39 20.16
C ASP A 49 2.60 -42.28 20.32
N GLU A 50 3.84 -42.59 19.96
CA GLU A 50 4.95 -41.62 20.00
C GLU A 50 4.75 -40.47 19.00
N PHE A 51 4.01 -40.68 17.92
CA PHE A 51 3.71 -39.62 16.95
C PHE A 51 2.77 -38.57 17.56
N GLU A 52 1.69 -39.00 18.22
CA GLU A 52 0.76 -38.12 18.93
C GLU A 52 1.43 -37.41 20.11
N LYS A 53 2.36 -38.08 20.82
CA LYS A 53 3.19 -37.42 21.86
C LYS A 53 4.09 -36.35 21.28
N LYS A 54 4.76 -36.63 20.15
CA LYS A 54 5.61 -35.67 19.44
C LYS A 54 4.79 -34.47 18.94
N HIS A 55 3.66 -34.72 18.27
CA HIS A 55 2.69 -33.70 17.87
C HIS A 55 2.29 -32.80 19.04
N ASN A 56 1.93 -33.39 20.18
CA ASN A 56 1.55 -32.63 21.37
C ASN A 56 2.67 -31.69 21.85
N ARG A 57 3.93 -32.15 21.84
CA ARG A 57 5.09 -31.33 22.22
C ARG A 57 5.29 -30.17 21.27
N GLU A 58 5.27 -30.43 19.96
CA GLU A 58 5.48 -29.40 18.92
C GLU A 58 4.36 -28.36 18.93
N VAL A 59 3.10 -28.80 19.01
CA VAL A 59 1.94 -27.90 19.09
C VAL A 59 1.95 -27.08 20.38
N GLU A 60 2.32 -27.68 21.52
CA GLU A 60 2.44 -26.93 22.77
C GLU A 60 3.56 -25.89 22.72
N MET A 61 4.69 -26.22 22.08
CA MET A 61 5.80 -25.28 21.87
C MET A 61 5.37 -24.11 20.98
N MET A 62 4.69 -24.39 19.86
CA MET A 62 4.16 -23.37 18.95
C MET A 62 3.12 -22.47 19.66
N ALA A 63 2.20 -23.06 20.41
CA ALA A 63 1.19 -22.30 21.15
C ALA A 63 1.80 -21.39 22.24
N ARG A 64 2.89 -21.82 22.88
CA ARG A 64 3.65 -20.98 23.83
C ARG A 64 4.34 -19.82 23.11
N ALA A 65 4.95 -20.06 21.94
CA ALA A 65 5.56 -19.00 21.14
C ALA A 65 4.54 -17.92 20.74
N ILE A 66 3.36 -18.32 20.25
CA ILE A 66 2.27 -17.39 19.92
C ILE A 66 1.82 -16.61 21.16
N ALA A 67 1.65 -17.28 22.31
CA ALA A 67 1.27 -16.60 23.55
C ALA A 67 2.30 -15.53 23.98
N SER A 68 3.60 -15.84 23.84
CA SER A 68 4.69 -14.90 24.11
C SER A 68 4.69 -13.72 23.15
N GLU A 69 4.48 -13.95 21.85
CA GLU A 69 4.38 -12.90 20.84
C GLU A 69 3.20 -11.95 21.14
N ARG A 70 2.01 -12.49 21.42
CA ARG A 70 0.83 -11.70 21.80
C ARG A 70 1.03 -10.93 23.10
N GLN A 71 1.74 -11.52 24.08
CA GLN A 71 2.10 -10.81 25.30
C GLN A 71 3.01 -9.62 25.01
N LEU A 72 4.00 -9.80 24.12
CA LEU A 72 4.88 -8.72 23.67
C LEU A 72 4.09 -7.62 22.97
N ASP A 73 3.21 -7.95 22.02
CA ASP A 73 2.36 -6.97 21.32
C ASP A 73 1.55 -6.10 22.30
N ARG A 74 0.99 -6.71 23.35
CA ARG A 74 0.21 -5.98 24.37
C ARG A 74 1.06 -5.12 25.28
N ILE A 75 2.24 -5.60 25.64
CA ILE A 75 3.22 -4.82 26.40
C ILE A 75 3.70 -3.66 25.53
N ALA A 76 3.90 -3.91 24.24
CA ALA A 76 4.44 -2.95 23.30
C ALA A 76 3.54 -1.71 23.20
N GLY A 77 2.23 -1.90 23.01
CA GLY A 77 1.26 -0.80 23.04
C GLY A 77 1.18 -0.03 24.37
N ARG A 78 1.61 -0.61 25.50
CA ARG A 78 1.62 0.06 26.83
C ARG A 78 2.91 0.81 27.12
N TYR A 79 4.05 0.30 26.64
CA TYR A 79 5.37 0.88 26.88
C TYR A 79 5.91 1.66 25.67
N GLY A 80 5.07 1.89 24.65
CA GLY A 80 5.44 2.63 23.43
C GLY A 80 6.35 1.86 22.48
N TYR A 81 6.50 0.54 22.64
CA TYR A 81 7.13 -0.27 21.60
C TYR A 81 6.12 -0.47 20.46
N GLN A 82 6.54 -0.23 19.23
CA GLN A 82 5.74 -0.57 18.06
C GLN A 82 5.74 -2.08 17.83
N ARG A 83 4.55 -2.67 17.71
CA ARG A 83 4.37 -4.01 17.15
C ARG A 83 5.00 -4.04 15.75
N SER A 84 5.66 -5.15 15.41
CA SER A 84 6.21 -5.31 14.05
C SER A 84 5.07 -5.37 13.05
N SER A 85 5.02 -4.43 12.12
CA SER A 85 4.10 -4.46 10.98
C SER A 85 4.60 -5.32 9.82
N GLU A 86 5.66 -6.09 10.01
CA GLU A 86 6.32 -6.90 8.98
C GLU A 86 5.35 -7.80 8.21
N TYR A 87 4.33 -8.35 8.88
CA TYR A 87 3.32 -9.21 8.27
C TYR A 87 2.01 -8.49 7.91
N ASP A 88 1.89 -7.20 8.21
CA ASP A 88 0.70 -6.42 7.85
C ASP A 88 0.70 -6.15 6.33
N ASP A 89 -0.48 -6.05 5.74
CA ASP A 89 -0.66 -5.83 4.30
C ASP A 89 -0.32 -4.38 3.91
N PHE A 90 0.75 -4.22 3.13
CA PHE A 90 1.17 -2.93 2.62
C PHE A 90 0.24 -2.42 1.51
N LEU A 91 -0.39 -3.30 0.72
CA LEU A 91 -1.29 -2.87 -0.35
C LEU A 91 -2.53 -2.17 0.22
N GLU A 92 -3.06 -2.66 1.34
CA GLU A 92 -4.15 -2.01 2.04
C GLU A 92 -3.75 -0.60 2.52
N PHE A 93 -2.55 -0.47 3.10
CA PHE A 93 -2.02 0.84 3.48
C PHE A 93 -1.86 1.77 2.27
N TYR A 94 -1.31 1.28 1.16
CA TYR A 94 -1.13 2.08 -0.05
C TYR A 94 -2.49 2.49 -0.66
N ARG A 95 -3.50 1.62 -0.64
CA ARG A 95 -4.86 1.94 -1.07
C ARG A 95 -5.44 3.10 -0.25
N GLN A 96 -5.33 3.06 1.07
CA GLN A 96 -5.79 4.14 1.94
C GLN A 96 -5.08 5.47 1.65
N GLN A 97 -3.76 5.42 1.43
CA GLN A 97 -2.98 6.62 1.05
C GLN A 97 -3.39 7.17 -0.31
N MET A 98 -3.65 6.29 -1.27
CA MET A 98 -4.17 6.65 -2.60
C MET A 98 -5.53 7.34 -2.47
N GLU A 99 -6.46 6.82 -1.68
CA GLU A 99 -7.79 7.40 -1.48
C GLU A 99 -7.74 8.76 -0.78
N LYS A 100 -6.89 8.90 0.25
CA LYS A 100 -6.66 10.15 0.96
C LYS A 100 -6.12 11.23 0.01
N LYS A 101 -5.04 10.92 -0.73
CA LYS A 101 -4.42 11.87 -1.67
C LYS A 101 -5.32 12.23 -2.85
N SER A 102 -6.17 11.30 -3.24
CA SER A 102 -7.17 11.49 -4.28
C SER A 102 -8.26 12.51 -3.90
N LYS A 103 -8.59 12.63 -2.61
CA LYS A 103 -9.51 13.67 -2.11
C LYS A 103 -8.83 15.03 -1.98
N GLU A 104 -7.53 15.05 -1.65
CA GLU A 104 -6.75 16.28 -1.41
C GLU A 104 -6.25 16.95 -2.70
N THR A 105 -6.11 16.21 -3.79
CA THR A 105 -5.39 16.68 -4.99
C THR A 105 -6.10 16.33 -6.29
N SER A 106 -6.03 17.21 -7.28
CA SER A 106 -6.45 16.95 -8.66
C SER A 106 -5.64 15.83 -9.37
N ASN A 107 -4.57 15.33 -8.74
CA ASN A 107 -3.71 14.24 -9.22
C ASN A 107 -4.26 12.82 -8.92
N HIS A 108 -5.56 12.69 -8.64
CA HIS A 108 -6.24 11.41 -8.38
C HIS A 108 -5.85 10.31 -9.37
N GLY A 109 -5.99 10.58 -10.67
CA GLY A 109 -5.71 9.60 -11.72
C GLY A 109 -4.28 9.04 -11.67
N GLY A 110 -3.31 9.87 -11.29
CA GLY A 110 -1.91 9.45 -11.14
C GLY A 110 -1.68 8.54 -9.93
N TRP A 111 -2.39 8.77 -8.82
CA TRP A 111 -2.29 7.92 -7.62
C TRP A 111 -2.95 6.57 -7.82
N VAL A 112 -4.16 6.55 -8.40
CA VAL A 112 -4.83 5.29 -8.78
C VAL A 112 -3.96 4.49 -9.73
N ALA A 113 -3.37 5.16 -10.74
CA ALA A 113 -2.56 4.45 -11.71
C ALA A 113 -1.29 3.83 -11.08
N SER A 114 -0.60 4.60 -10.24
CA SER A 114 0.56 4.12 -9.49
C SER A 114 0.23 2.91 -8.62
N PHE A 115 -0.86 2.98 -7.86
CA PHE A 115 -1.31 1.88 -7.00
C PHE A 115 -1.59 0.61 -7.81
N LYS A 116 -2.43 0.71 -8.85
CA LYS A 116 -2.79 -0.45 -9.70
C LYS A 116 -1.58 -1.06 -10.40
N THR A 117 -0.65 -0.23 -10.88
CA THR A 117 0.59 -0.71 -11.49
C THR A 117 1.47 -1.46 -10.49
N PHE A 118 1.55 -1.01 -9.24
CA PHE A 118 2.27 -1.71 -8.18
C PHE A 118 1.56 -3.00 -7.76
N GLU A 119 0.23 -2.97 -7.56
CA GLU A 119 -0.59 -4.14 -7.24
C GLU A 119 -0.44 -5.25 -8.29
N MET A 120 -0.44 -4.89 -9.56
CA MET A 120 -0.17 -5.83 -10.67
C MET A 120 1.24 -6.42 -10.60
N PHE A 121 2.26 -5.61 -10.28
CA PHE A 121 3.65 -6.05 -10.18
C PHE A 121 3.84 -7.09 -9.07
N VAL A 122 3.27 -6.85 -7.89
CA VAL A 122 3.35 -7.76 -6.73
C VAL A 122 2.28 -8.86 -6.77
N LYS A 123 1.50 -8.95 -7.85
CA LYS A 123 0.43 -9.97 -8.03
C LYS A 123 -0.62 -9.93 -6.91
N GLY A 124 -0.95 -8.74 -6.43
CA GLY A 124 -2.01 -8.50 -5.45
C GLY A 124 -1.67 -8.81 -4.00
N GLN A 125 -0.40 -9.13 -3.67
CA GLN A 125 0.03 -9.38 -2.28
C GLN A 125 1.39 -8.73 -2.03
N CYS A 126 1.49 -7.94 -0.96
CA CYS A 126 2.77 -7.40 -0.48
C CYS A 126 2.62 -7.02 0.99
N SER A 127 3.45 -7.57 1.85
CA SER A 127 3.58 -7.18 3.25
C SER A 127 4.60 -6.06 3.43
N PHE A 128 4.61 -5.38 4.58
CA PHE A 128 5.66 -4.39 4.87
C PHE A 128 7.06 -5.03 4.97
N GLY A 129 7.16 -6.29 5.38
CA GLY A 129 8.43 -7.04 5.46
C GLY A 129 9.08 -7.29 4.11
N GLU A 130 8.29 -7.31 3.04
CA GLU A 130 8.77 -7.48 1.67
C GLU A 130 9.33 -6.18 1.06
N LEU A 131 9.07 -5.02 1.68
CA LEU A 131 9.58 -3.71 1.25
C LEU A 131 11.09 -3.58 1.51
N LYS A 132 11.89 -4.28 0.70
CA LYS A 132 13.35 -4.29 0.72
C LYS A 132 13.91 -3.56 -0.51
N PRO A 133 15.17 -3.08 -0.46
CA PRO A 133 15.81 -2.43 -1.61
C PRO A 133 15.74 -3.25 -2.91
N GLN A 134 15.78 -4.59 -2.80
CA GLN A 134 15.63 -5.49 -3.95
C GLN A 134 14.28 -5.32 -4.63
N LEU A 135 13.16 -5.37 -3.89
CA LEU A 135 11.82 -5.18 -4.45
C LEU A 135 11.67 -3.81 -5.11
N ILE A 136 12.28 -2.77 -4.53
CA ILE A 136 12.25 -1.41 -5.10
C ILE A 136 13.04 -1.33 -6.42
N ASN A 137 14.18 -2.00 -6.53
CA ASN A 137 14.94 -2.11 -7.79
C ASN A 137 14.17 -2.92 -8.83
N ASP A 138 13.60 -4.07 -8.45
CA ASP A 138 12.81 -4.90 -9.35
C ASP A 138 11.59 -4.15 -9.89
N TYR A 139 10.92 -3.38 -9.01
CA TYR A 139 9.80 -2.52 -9.42
C TYR A 139 10.24 -1.38 -10.34
N LYS A 140 11.40 -0.77 -10.07
CA LYS A 140 11.99 0.25 -10.95
C LYS A 140 12.24 -0.31 -12.35
N ASP A 141 12.87 -1.48 -12.45
CA ASP A 141 13.13 -2.14 -13.73
C ASP A 141 11.84 -2.55 -14.43
N PHE A 142 10.84 -2.99 -13.67
CA PHE A 142 9.50 -3.25 -14.19
C PHE A 142 8.87 -1.99 -14.80
N LEU A 143 8.91 -0.85 -14.11
CA LEU A 143 8.38 0.40 -14.63
C LEU A 143 9.07 0.83 -15.93
N LEU A 144 10.40 0.76 -15.97
CA LEU A 144 11.20 1.20 -17.11
C LEU A 144 11.11 0.28 -18.33
N ASN A 145 10.83 -1.01 -18.14
CA ASN A 145 10.93 -1.98 -19.24
C ASN A 145 9.64 -2.76 -19.56
N LYS A 146 8.76 -3.00 -18.57
CA LYS A 146 7.63 -3.96 -18.71
C LYS A 146 6.23 -3.40 -18.42
N ALA A 147 6.10 -2.44 -17.52
CA ALA A 147 4.82 -1.82 -17.15
C ALA A 147 4.03 -1.26 -18.36
N THR A 148 2.73 -1.53 -18.38
CA THR A 148 1.80 -1.09 -19.42
C THR A 148 0.71 -0.20 -18.83
N ARG A 149 0.01 0.53 -19.71
CA ARG A 149 -1.07 1.44 -19.30
C ARG A 149 -2.27 0.62 -18.84
N ILE A 150 -2.91 1.03 -17.75
CA ILE A 150 -4.04 0.31 -17.14
C ILE A 150 -5.21 0.15 -18.11
N ASN A 151 -5.55 1.21 -18.85
CA ASN A 151 -6.65 1.21 -19.81
C ASN A 151 -6.21 0.82 -21.23
N SER A 152 -4.93 0.50 -21.43
CA SER A 152 -4.36 0.15 -22.74
C SER A 152 -3.19 -0.81 -22.54
N PRO A 153 -3.46 -2.08 -22.18
CA PRO A 153 -2.44 -3.03 -21.74
C PRO A 153 -1.43 -3.41 -22.84
N LEU A 154 -1.75 -3.14 -24.11
CA LEU A 154 -0.83 -3.32 -25.24
C LEU A 154 0.20 -2.19 -25.35
N MET A 155 0.00 -1.07 -24.65
CA MET A 155 0.89 0.09 -24.70
C MET A 155 1.71 0.21 -23.42
N ARG A 156 3.01 0.43 -23.60
CA ARG A 156 3.94 0.80 -22.53
C ARG A 156 3.55 2.14 -21.88
N ILE A 157 3.87 2.27 -20.60
CA ILE A 157 3.82 3.57 -19.93
C ILE A 157 4.96 4.48 -20.43
N SER A 158 4.77 5.80 -20.39
CA SER A 158 5.84 6.76 -20.69
C SER A 158 6.85 6.84 -19.56
N ASP A 159 8.06 7.34 -19.84
CA ASP A 159 9.09 7.59 -18.82
C ASP A 159 8.62 8.58 -17.74
N SER A 160 7.83 9.57 -18.14
CA SER A 160 7.18 10.50 -17.22
C SER A 160 6.20 9.81 -16.29
N SER A 161 5.45 8.81 -16.78
CA SER A 161 4.55 8.00 -15.96
C SER A 161 5.35 7.10 -15.01
N ALA A 162 6.41 6.46 -15.50
CA ALA A 162 7.29 5.64 -14.68
C ALA A 162 7.91 6.45 -13.52
N TYR A 163 8.46 7.64 -13.81
CA TYR A 163 8.96 8.57 -12.80
C TYR A 163 7.89 8.96 -11.78
N SER A 164 6.69 9.26 -12.26
CA SER A 164 5.55 9.67 -11.43
C SER A 164 5.05 8.54 -10.50
N TYR A 165 5.00 7.30 -10.99
CA TYR A 165 4.54 6.14 -10.21
C TYR A 165 5.58 5.74 -9.16
N TYR A 166 6.86 5.69 -9.56
CA TYR A 166 7.96 5.41 -8.64
C TYR A 166 7.99 6.37 -7.45
N ASN A 167 7.82 7.68 -7.69
CA ASN A 167 7.83 8.68 -6.62
C ASN A 167 6.57 8.65 -5.73
N LYS A 168 5.43 8.18 -6.24
CA LYS A 168 4.21 7.99 -5.43
C LYS A 168 4.36 6.80 -4.49
N LEU A 169 4.92 5.68 -4.96
CA LEU A 169 5.27 4.58 -4.10
C LEU A 169 6.30 5.03 -3.04
N ARG A 170 7.33 5.77 -3.45
CA ARG A 170 8.32 6.35 -2.52
C ARG A 170 7.68 7.21 -1.44
N ALA A 171 6.74 8.08 -1.82
CA ALA A 171 6.02 8.93 -0.87
C ALA A 171 5.20 8.09 0.13
N CYS A 172 4.53 7.04 -0.35
CA CYS A 172 3.77 6.12 0.50
C CYS A 172 4.67 5.37 1.50
N VAL A 173 5.79 4.82 1.03
CA VAL A 173 6.74 4.11 1.90
C VAL A 173 7.42 5.04 2.90
N ARG A 174 7.66 6.31 2.53
CA ARG A 174 8.15 7.32 3.47
C ARG A 174 7.15 7.60 4.58
N GLU A 175 5.84 7.67 4.26
CA GLU A 175 4.79 7.84 5.26
C GLU A 175 4.67 6.60 6.16
N ALA A 176 4.76 5.39 5.60
CA ALA A 176 4.82 4.15 6.37
C ALA A 176 6.02 4.10 7.33
N THR A 177 7.19 4.60 6.90
CA THR A 177 8.39 4.69 7.73
C THR A 177 8.19 5.71 8.86
N ALA A 178 7.61 6.88 8.57
CA ALA A 178 7.32 7.90 9.58
C ALA A 178 6.29 7.41 10.63
N MET A 179 5.36 6.54 10.21
CA MET A 179 4.41 5.87 11.10
C MET A 179 5.00 4.64 11.80
N GLY A 180 6.27 4.29 11.54
CA GLY A 180 7.01 3.17 12.14
C GLY A 180 6.56 1.76 11.70
N HIS A 181 5.82 1.65 10.60
CA HIS A 181 5.50 0.35 9.99
C HIS A 181 6.73 -0.30 9.34
N VAL A 182 7.66 0.54 8.83
CA VAL A 182 8.93 0.14 8.23
C VAL A 182 10.08 0.73 9.04
N LYS A 183 11.02 -0.11 9.49
CA LYS A 183 12.15 0.35 10.33
C LYS A 183 13.12 1.26 9.60
N GLN A 184 13.44 0.94 8.35
CA GLN A 184 14.35 1.69 7.50
C GLN A 184 13.74 1.81 6.12
N ASN A 185 13.67 3.03 5.60
CA ASN A 185 13.10 3.28 4.28
C ASN A 185 13.97 2.63 3.18
N PRO A 186 13.46 1.65 2.41
CA PRO A 186 14.25 0.95 1.39
C PRO A 186 14.65 1.86 0.22
N PHE A 187 13.97 2.99 0.01
CA PHE A 187 14.31 3.94 -1.05
C PHE A 187 15.58 4.74 -0.77
N ASP A 188 16.05 4.81 0.48
CA ASP A 188 17.26 5.56 0.81
C ASP A 188 18.53 4.83 0.34
N LEU A 189 18.41 3.52 0.08
CA LEU A 189 19.49 2.65 -0.41
C LEU A 189 19.44 2.44 -1.93
N VAL A 190 18.47 3.05 -2.62
CA VAL A 190 18.23 2.84 -4.05
C VAL A 190 18.32 4.15 -4.83
N LYS A 191 19.03 4.13 -5.95
CA LYS A 191 19.07 5.28 -6.87
C LYS A 191 17.70 5.45 -7.55
N GLY A 192 17.12 6.63 -7.42
CA GLY A 192 15.83 6.97 -8.03
C GLY A 192 15.82 6.93 -9.56
N ILE A 193 14.63 7.12 -10.13
CA ILE A 193 14.43 7.37 -11.56
C ILE A 193 14.68 8.86 -11.82
N SER A 194 15.46 9.19 -12.85
CA SER A 194 15.71 10.57 -13.26
C SER A 194 14.45 11.16 -13.89
N GLN A 195 14.16 12.43 -13.61
CA GLN A 195 13.04 13.10 -14.25
C GLN A 195 13.35 13.27 -15.75
N PRO A 196 12.50 12.77 -16.66
CA PRO A 196 12.74 12.96 -18.09
C PRO A 196 12.55 14.43 -18.46
N GLU A 197 13.46 14.94 -19.29
CA GLU A 197 13.30 16.25 -19.91
C GLU A 197 12.05 16.24 -20.79
N THR A 198 11.15 17.19 -20.55
CA THR A 198 9.92 17.30 -21.32
C THR A 198 10.02 18.56 -22.16
N TYR A 199 10.24 18.39 -23.46
CA TYR A 199 10.10 19.50 -24.39
C TYR A 199 8.60 19.73 -24.64
N ARG A 200 8.13 20.95 -24.39
CA ARG A 200 6.79 21.37 -24.80
C ARG A 200 6.93 22.24 -26.03
N GLU A 201 6.28 21.82 -27.10
CA GLU A 201 6.10 22.67 -28.29
C GLU A 201 5.31 23.92 -27.91
N PHE A 202 5.68 25.03 -28.51
CA PHE A 202 5.03 26.32 -28.35
C PHE A 202 4.81 26.94 -29.72
N LEU A 203 3.76 27.75 -29.83
CA LEU A 203 3.46 28.47 -31.07
C LEU A 203 4.44 29.63 -31.24
N THR A 204 5.03 29.72 -32.42
CA THR A 204 5.73 30.93 -32.88
C THR A 204 4.73 32.07 -33.12
N LYS A 205 5.23 33.30 -33.22
CA LYS A 205 4.39 34.47 -33.51
C LYS A 205 3.64 34.31 -34.84
N GLU A 206 4.32 33.79 -35.85
CA GLU A 206 3.76 33.55 -37.18
C GLU A 206 2.69 32.47 -37.16
N GLU A 207 2.88 31.41 -36.37
CA GLU A 207 1.86 30.38 -36.14
C GLU A 207 0.66 30.90 -35.37
N LEU A 208 0.87 31.78 -34.38
CA LEU A 208 -0.22 32.40 -33.63
C LEU A 208 -1.06 33.32 -34.53
N ILE A 209 -0.44 34.09 -35.42
CA ILE A 209 -1.15 34.93 -36.41
C ILE A 209 -1.94 34.04 -37.38
N ARG A 210 -1.35 32.95 -37.87
CA ARG A 210 -2.07 31.97 -38.71
C ARG A 210 -3.26 31.36 -37.98
N LEU A 211 -3.09 30.98 -36.72
CA LEU A 211 -4.15 30.46 -35.87
C LEU A 211 -5.28 31.48 -35.70
N ALA A 212 -4.95 32.76 -35.47
CA ALA A 212 -5.93 33.85 -35.37
C ALA A 212 -6.73 34.09 -36.66
N ASN A 213 -6.18 33.76 -37.82
CA ASN A 213 -6.85 33.92 -39.12
C ASN A 213 -7.59 32.65 -39.58
N THR A 214 -7.43 31.53 -38.87
CA THR A 214 -8.10 30.28 -39.21
C THR A 214 -9.58 30.34 -38.84
N SER A 215 -10.46 29.77 -39.67
CA SER A 215 -11.89 29.68 -39.36
C SER A 215 -12.12 28.72 -38.20
N THR A 216 -12.99 29.12 -37.27
CA THR A 216 -13.29 28.37 -36.04
C THR A 216 -14.78 28.12 -35.92
N PRO A 217 -15.22 27.00 -35.31
CA PRO A 217 -16.65 26.71 -35.13
C PRO A 217 -17.41 27.75 -34.33
N THR A 218 -16.76 28.39 -33.35
CA THR A 218 -17.35 29.45 -32.52
C THR A 218 -16.35 30.55 -32.23
N GLU A 219 -16.82 31.79 -32.10
CA GLU A 219 -15.97 32.92 -31.70
C GLU A 219 -15.44 32.77 -30.27
N ALA A 220 -16.23 32.18 -29.37
CA ALA A 220 -15.81 31.92 -27.99
C ALA A 220 -14.55 31.04 -27.94
N MET A 221 -14.47 29.98 -28.75
CA MET A 221 -13.28 29.12 -28.81
C MET A 221 -12.05 29.89 -29.29
N LYS A 222 -12.23 30.71 -30.34
CA LYS A 222 -11.15 31.56 -30.89
C LYS A 222 -10.65 32.55 -29.86
N ASN A 223 -11.57 33.28 -29.20
CA ASN A 223 -11.24 34.28 -28.21
C ASN A 223 -10.57 33.65 -26.99
N SER A 224 -11.07 32.54 -26.46
CA SER A 224 -10.45 31.86 -25.32
C SER A 224 -9.05 31.33 -25.66
N CYS A 225 -8.85 30.81 -26.87
CA CYS A 225 -7.54 30.34 -27.32
C CYS A 225 -6.53 31.50 -27.45
N LEU A 226 -6.91 32.59 -28.12
CA LEU A 226 -6.05 33.76 -28.27
C LEU A 226 -5.80 34.47 -26.93
N PHE A 227 -6.81 34.57 -26.07
CA PHE A 227 -6.67 35.11 -24.73
C PHE A 227 -5.69 34.28 -23.89
N SER A 228 -5.77 32.95 -23.95
CA SER A 228 -4.79 32.05 -23.31
C SER A 228 -3.37 32.29 -23.84
N ALA A 229 -3.20 32.37 -25.15
CA ALA A 229 -1.89 32.58 -25.77
C ALA A 229 -1.27 33.95 -25.42
N LEU A 230 -2.09 35.00 -25.30
CA LEU A 230 -1.62 36.37 -25.02
C LEU A 230 -1.41 36.64 -23.52
N THR A 231 -2.14 35.97 -22.64
CA THR A 231 -2.06 36.17 -21.18
C THR A 231 -1.23 35.12 -20.46
N GLY A 232 -1.00 33.96 -21.08
CA GLY A 232 -0.38 32.80 -20.44
C GLY A 232 -1.29 32.07 -19.45
N MET A 233 -2.58 32.43 -19.36
CA MET A 233 -3.54 31.76 -18.47
C MET A 233 -3.90 30.36 -18.99
N ARG A 234 -4.11 29.40 -18.08
CA ARG A 234 -4.58 28.07 -18.45
C ARG A 234 -6.05 28.12 -18.81
N MET A 235 -6.47 27.21 -19.70
CA MET A 235 -7.87 27.13 -20.13
C MET A 235 -8.84 26.95 -18.96
N GLY A 236 -8.48 26.17 -17.93
CA GLY A 236 -9.30 26.00 -16.73
C GLY A 236 -9.51 27.32 -15.98
N ASP A 237 -8.47 28.15 -15.89
CA ASP A 237 -8.53 29.46 -15.23
C ASP A 237 -9.41 30.42 -16.05
N ILE A 238 -9.28 30.41 -17.38
CA ILE A 238 -10.09 31.22 -18.29
C ILE A 238 -11.58 30.87 -18.19
N MET A 239 -11.93 29.58 -18.08
CA MET A 239 -13.31 29.14 -17.92
C MET A 239 -13.93 29.56 -16.57
N SER A 240 -13.10 29.93 -15.59
CA SER A 240 -13.53 30.42 -14.28
C SER A 240 -13.60 31.94 -14.18
N LEU A 241 -13.23 32.67 -15.25
CA LEU A 241 -13.37 34.12 -15.31
C LEU A 241 -14.85 34.49 -15.47
N THR A 242 -15.34 35.31 -14.54
CA THR A 242 -16.66 35.95 -14.56
C THR A 242 -16.63 37.29 -15.25
#